data_AF-A0A2R6IFG2-F1
#
_entry.id   AF-A0A2R6IFG2-F1
#
_cell.length_a   1.000
_cell.length_b   1.000
_cell.length_c   1.000
_cell.angle_alpha   90.00
_cell.angle_beta   90.00
_cell.angle_gamma   90.00
#
_symmetry.space_group_name_H-M   'P 1'
#
loop_
_entity.id
_entity.type
_entity.pdbx_description
1 polymer ?
#
loop_
_entity_poly.entity_id
_entity_poly.type
_entity_poly.pdbx_seq_one_letter_code
_entity_poly.pdbx_strand_id
1 'polypeptide(L)'
;MLLICTLFSRVPPRLLYGRNGAATKGGLVLAGLLFVLSYLFWRLPGVSEAAYDLLPVDVIGGGIVVLLLLAAAHAYLNDGLIVSWLLVFGSLLGATLNRVGVGLTSSDPLAVLALSVGLPLGGAVIIGTSGHLVGVGLRVLIRAAAVD
;
A
#
# COMPACT_ATOMS: atom_id res chain seq x y z
N MET A 1 -17.15 -18.96 -4.65
CA MET A 1 -17.64 -17.81 -3.86
C MET A 1 -17.95 -18.16 -2.40
N LEU A 2 -18.70 -19.23 -2.12
CA LEU A 2 -19.00 -19.70 -0.75
C LEU A 2 -17.77 -20.03 0.12
N LEU A 3 -16.69 -20.56 -0.46
CA LEU A 3 -15.47 -20.94 0.28
C LEU A 3 -14.67 -19.73 0.83
N ILE A 4 -14.71 -18.59 0.12
CA ILE A 4 -14.00 -17.36 0.52
C ILE A 4 -14.73 -16.69 1.69
N CYS A 5 -16.07 -16.68 1.66
CA CYS A 5 -16.89 -16.13 2.74
C CYS A 5 -16.69 -16.91 4.05
N THR A 6 -16.54 -18.24 4.00
CA THR A 6 -16.29 -19.06 5.21
C THR A 6 -14.88 -18.89 5.80
N LEU A 7 -13.89 -18.51 4.99
CA LEU A 7 -12.53 -18.22 5.46
C LEU A 7 -12.49 -16.89 6.22
N PHE A 8 -13.14 -15.84 5.69
CA PHE A 8 -13.19 -14.54 6.34
C PHE A 8 -14.03 -14.50 7.62
N SER A 9 -15.06 -15.35 7.75
CA SER A 9 -15.89 -15.42 8.97
C SER A 9 -15.12 -15.86 10.22
N ARG A 10 -13.95 -16.49 10.05
CA ARG A 10 -13.10 -16.94 11.17
C ARG A 10 -11.98 -15.96 11.51
N VAL A 11 -11.76 -14.93 10.68
CA VAL A 11 -10.70 -13.96 10.92
C VAL A 11 -11.22 -12.88 11.88
N PRO A 12 -10.55 -12.64 13.00
CA PRO A 12 -11.02 -11.65 13.97
C PRO A 12 -11.00 -10.26 13.33
N PRO A 13 -12.07 -9.44 13.47
CA PRO A 13 -12.18 -8.13 12.83
C PRO A 13 -11.00 -7.19 13.14
N ARG A 14 -10.42 -7.32 14.34
CA ARG A 14 -9.23 -6.57 14.74
C ARG A 14 -8.00 -6.82 13.86
N LEU A 15 -7.86 -8.02 13.28
CA LEU A 15 -6.75 -8.37 12.39
C LEU A 15 -6.95 -7.76 11.00
N LEU A 16 -8.20 -7.68 10.55
CA LEU A 16 -8.55 -7.10 9.25
C LEU A 16 -8.52 -5.57 9.28
N TYR A 17 -9.16 -4.96 10.28
CA TYR A 17 -9.42 -3.52 10.31
C TYR A 17 -8.59 -2.75 11.33
N GLY A 18 -7.99 -3.44 12.30
CA GLY A 18 -7.26 -2.82 13.40
C GLY A 18 -8.01 -2.87 14.74
N ARG A 19 -7.27 -2.65 15.82
CA ARG A 19 -7.78 -2.74 17.21
C ARG A 19 -8.55 -1.50 17.65
N ASN A 20 -8.15 -0.31 17.19
CA ASN A 20 -8.74 0.97 17.56
C ASN A 20 -9.36 1.64 16.33
N GLY A 21 -10.68 1.87 16.37
CA GLY A 21 -11.42 2.47 15.26
C GLY A 21 -10.97 3.88 14.90
N ALA A 22 -10.50 4.69 15.84
CA ALA A 22 -9.98 6.03 15.55
C ALA A 22 -8.67 5.96 14.75
N ALA A 23 -7.76 5.07 15.13
CA ALA A 23 -6.51 4.84 14.41
C ALA A 23 -6.77 4.20 13.02
N THR A 24 -7.77 3.31 12.91
CA THR A 24 -8.22 2.76 11.62
C THR A 24 -8.71 3.87 10.70
N LYS A 25 -9.59 4.75 11.19
CA LYS A 25 -10.05 5.92 10.42
C LYS A 25 -8.89 6.81 9.99
N GLY A 26 -7.94 7.08 10.89
CA GLY A 26 -6.72 7.82 10.55
C GLY A 26 -5.91 7.16 9.44
N GLY A 27 -5.76 5.83 9.47
CA GLY A 27 -5.10 5.06 8.41
C GLY A 27 -5.84 5.12 7.07
N LEU A 28 -7.18 5.09 7.08
CA LEU A 28 -7.99 5.27 5.87
C LEU A 28 -7.83 6.68 5.28
N VAL A 29 -7.84 7.72 6.12
CA VAL A 29 -7.59 9.10 5.68
C VAL A 29 -6.19 9.22 5.09
N LEU A 30 -5.18 8.65 5.74
CA LEU A 30 -3.81 8.64 5.22
C LEU A 30 -3.71 7.92 3.87
N ALA A 31 -4.38 6.78 3.70
CA ALA A 31 -4.43 6.08 2.41
C ALA A 31 -5.06 6.95 1.31
N GLY A 32 -6.14 7.66 1.62
CA GLY A 32 -6.75 8.63 0.71
C GLY A 32 -5.83 9.80 0.37
N LEU A 33 -5.11 10.34 1.36
CA LEU A 33 -4.13 11.40 1.15
C LEU A 33 -2.96 10.93 0.28
N LEU A 34 -2.43 9.74 0.55
CA LEU A 34 -1.36 9.14 -0.25
C LEU A 34 -1.79 8.93 -1.70
N PHE A 35 -3.03 8.52 -1.94
CA PHE A 35 -3.59 8.44 -3.29
C PHE A 35 -3.58 9.81 -3.99
N VAL A 36 -4.13 10.83 -3.34
CA VAL A 36 -4.21 12.18 -3.93
C VAL A 36 -2.81 12.76 -4.17
N LEU A 37 -1.92 12.67 -3.19
CA LEU A 37 -0.56 13.19 -3.28
C LEU A 37 0.25 12.47 -4.36
N SER A 38 0.16 11.14 -4.43
CA SER A 38 0.81 10.36 -5.47
C SER A 38 0.28 10.76 -6.86
N TYR A 39 -1.05 10.83 -7.02
CA TYR A 39 -1.65 11.25 -8.28
C TYR A 39 -1.21 12.64 -8.74
N LEU A 40 -1.21 13.62 -7.82
CA LEU A 40 -0.79 14.98 -8.12
C LEU A 40 0.71 15.05 -8.43
N PHE A 41 1.55 14.35 -7.66
CA PHE A 41 2.99 14.33 -7.85
C PHE A 41 3.37 13.86 -9.26
N TRP A 42 2.80 12.74 -9.70
CA TRP A 42 3.07 12.20 -11.03
C TRP A 42 2.49 13.06 -12.16
N ARG A 43 1.56 13.97 -11.84
CA ARG A 43 0.95 14.91 -12.79
C ARG A 43 1.67 16.25 -12.88
N LEU A 44 2.66 16.50 -12.04
CA LEU A 44 3.46 17.73 -12.11
C LEU A 44 4.26 17.78 -13.43
N PRO A 45 4.22 18.92 -14.16
CA PRO A 45 5.06 19.12 -15.34
C PRO A 45 6.54 18.91 -14.99
N GLY A 46 7.27 18.19 -15.85
CA GLY A 46 8.68 17.86 -15.63
C GLY A 46 8.94 16.58 -14.85
N VAL A 47 8.02 16.14 -13.98
CA VAL A 47 8.08 14.77 -13.42
C VAL A 47 7.61 13.79 -14.49
N SER A 48 6.48 14.03 -15.13
CA SER A 48 5.90 13.04 -16.05
C SER A 48 6.72 12.74 -17.31
N GLU A 49 7.53 13.68 -17.77
CA GLU A 49 8.30 13.55 -19.01
C GLU A 49 9.76 13.13 -18.79
N ALA A 50 10.32 13.43 -17.60
CA ALA A 50 11.71 13.13 -17.28
C ALA A 50 11.87 12.04 -16.21
N ALA A 51 10.78 11.61 -15.57
CA ALA A 51 10.80 10.65 -14.46
C ALA A 51 11.52 9.34 -14.81
N TYR A 52 11.34 8.80 -16.01
CA TYR A 52 11.96 7.50 -16.34
C TYR A 52 13.43 7.60 -16.73
N ASP A 53 13.85 8.74 -17.27
CA ASP A 53 15.25 8.99 -17.60
C ASP A 53 16.06 9.52 -16.41
N LEU A 54 15.40 10.12 -15.40
CA LEU A 54 16.04 10.76 -14.25
C LEU A 54 15.74 10.16 -12.88
N LEU A 55 14.67 9.37 -12.67
CA LEU A 55 14.47 8.71 -11.38
C LEU A 55 15.34 7.45 -11.35
N PRO A 56 16.45 7.46 -10.60
CA PRO A 56 17.26 6.28 -10.44
C PRO A 56 16.40 5.16 -9.86
N VAL A 57 16.77 3.91 -10.11
CA VAL A 57 16.19 2.72 -9.46
C VAL A 57 16.04 2.93 -7.94
N ASP A 58 16.95 3.71 -7.34
CA ASP A 58 16.96 4.09 -5.93
C ASP A 58 15.71 4.86 -5.48
N VAL A 59 15.09 5.68 -6.33
CA VAL A 59 13.89 6.45 -5.95
C VAL A 59 12.64 5.56 -5.98
N ILE A 60 12.53 4.67 -6.97
CA ILE A 60 11.46 3.67 -7.02
C ILE A 60 11.60 2.69 -5.85
N GLY A 61 12.83 2.19 -5.60
CA GLY A 61 13.16 1.35 -4.46
C GLY A 61 12.87 2.04 -3.12
N GLY A 62 13.27 3.31 -2.98
CA GLY A 62 12.99 4.13 -1.82
C GLY A 62 11.50 4.29 -1.56
N GLY A 63 10.70 4.54 -2.61
CA GLY A 63 9.24 4.59 -2.51
C GLY A 63 8.64 3.28 -1.98
N ILE A 64 9.09 2.12 -2.50
CA ILE A 64 8.64 0.81 -2.02
C ILE A 64 8.99 0.60 -0.55
N VAL A 65 10.21 0.96 -0.13
CA VAL A 65 10.63 0.86 1.27
C VAL A 65 9.77 1.73 2.18
N VAL A 66 9.48 2.98 1.77
CA VAL A 66 8.59 3.87 2.52
C VAL A 66 7.20 3.28 2.68
N LEU A 67 6.64 2.69 1.62
CA LEU A 67 5.33 2.04 1.67
C LEU A 67 5.33 0.82 2.61
N LEU A 68 6.39 0.01 2.57
CA LEU A 68 6.57 -1.12 3.48
C LEU A 68 6.65 -0.64 4.93
N LEU A 69 7.44 0.39 5.21
CA LEU A 69 7.61 0.96 6.54
C LEU A 69 6.31 1.61 7.06
N LEU A 70 5.55 2.30 6.20
CA LEU A 70 4.25 2.85 6.57
C LEU A 70 3.25 1.75 6.93
N ALA A 71 3.17 0.70 6.10
CA ALA A 71 2.33 -0.46 6.38
C ALA A 71 2.75 -1.16 7.69
N ALA A 72 4.05 -1.29 7.94
CA ALA A 72 4.61 -1.86 9.16
C ALA A 72 4.36 -0.98 10.39
N ALA A 73 4.54 0.33 10.29
CA ALA A 73 4.28 1.27 11.37
C ALA A 73 2.80 1.26 11.75
N HIS A 74 1.90 1.34 10.76
CA HIS A 74 0.47 1.26 11.01
C HIS A 74 0.10 -0.07 11.67
N ALA A 75 0.59 -1.18 11.12
CA ALA A 75 0.36 -2.49 11.70
C ALA A 75 0.93 -2.57 13.12
N TYR A 76 2.14 -2.11 13.40
CA TYR A 76 2.78 -2.07 14.72
C TYR A 76 2.01 -1.22 15.75
N LEU A 77 1.30 -0.18 15.32
CA LEU A 77 0.51 0.65 16.22
C LEU A 77 -0.90 0.11 16.43
N ASN A 78 -1.58 -0.31 15.35
CA ASN A 78 -3.02 -0.56 15.37
C ASN A 78 -3.46 -1.92 14.84
N ASP A 79 -2.58 -2.73 14.25
CA ASP A 79 -2.95 -3.91 13.46
C ASP A 79 -3.69 -3.48 12.17
N GLY A 80 -4.38 -4.40 11.48
CA GLY A 80 -5.27 -4.07 10.36
C GLY A 80 -4.65 -4.28 8.98
N LEU A 81 -4.74 -5.52 8.50
CA LEU A 81 -4.23 -5.95 7.19
C LEU A 81 -4.83 -5.14 6.03
N ILE A 82 -6.14 -4.87 6.06
CA ILE A 82 -6.81 -4.13 4.99
C ILE A 82 -6.29 -2.69 4.95
N VAL A 83 -6.03 -2.07 6.10
CA VAL A 83 -5.48 -0.71 6.14
C VAL A 83 -4.06 -0.70 5.60
N SER A 84 -3.24 -1.69 5.96
CA SER A 84 -1.89 -1.87 5.38
C SER A 84 -1.95 -2.01 3.85
N TRP A 85 -2.90 -2.78 3.31
CA TRP A 85 -3.11 -2.87 1.86
C TRP A 85 -3.53 -1.54 1.25
N LEU A 86 -4.46 -0.82 1.87
CA LEU A 86 -4.96 0.46 1.36
C LEU A 86 -3.89 1.56 1.33
N LEU A 87 -2.99 1.60 2.31
CA LEU A 87 -1.87 2.55 2.31
C LEU A 87 -0.96 2.36 1.10
N VAL A 88 -0.64 1.10 0.76
CA VAL A 88 0.16 0.77 -0.41
C VAL A 88 -0.64 0.98 -1.70
N PHE A 89 -1.86 0.45 -1.75
CA PHE A 89 -2.74 0.52 -2.91
C PHE A 89 -3.03 1.96 -3.33
N GLY A 90 -3.42 2.82 -2.39
CA GLY A 90 -3.73 4.21 -2.68
C GLY A 90 -2.54 4.92 -3.33
N SER A 91 -1.35 4.75 -2.75
CA SER A 91 -0.10 5.32 -3.29
C SER A 91 0.20 4.82 -4.70
N LEU A 92 0.14 3.51 -4.94
CA LEU A 92 0.45 2.92 -6.24
C LEU A 92 -0.62 3.26 -7.28
N LEU A 93 -1.90 3.23 -6.92
CA LEU A 93 -2.99 3.58 -7.82
C LEU A 93 -2.90 5.04 -8.25
N GLY A 94 -2.57 5.95 -7.33
CA GLY A 94 -2.35 7.36 -7.68
C GLY A 94 -1.28 7.52 -8.76
N ALA A 95 -0.20 6.76 -8.66
CA ALA A 95 0.87 6.77 -9.65
C ALA A 95 0.42 6.18 -10.99
N THR A 96 -0.20 4.99 -10.99
CA THR A 96 -0.52 4.25 -12.22
C THR A 96 -1.70 4.83 -13.01
N LEU A 97 -2.53 5.66 -12.39
CA LEU A 97 -3.57 6.41 -13.11
C LEU A 97 -2.98 7.50 -14.02
N ASN A 98 -1.75 7.95 -13.77
CA ASN A 98 -1.04 8.86 -14.67
C ASN A 98 -0.08 8.10 -15.59
N ARG A 99 -0.65 7.42 -16.60
CA ARG A 99 0.07 6.56 -17.55
C ARG A 99 1.26 7.22 -18.23
N VAL A 100 1.19 8.52 -18.52
CA VAL A 100 2.29 9.26 -19.14
C VAL A 100 3.43 9.41 -18.13
N GLY A 101 3.12 9.82 -16.90
CA GLY A 101 4.15 10.00 -15.87
C GLY A 101 4.79 8.71 -15.38
N VAL A 102 4.07 7.59 -15.44
CA VAL A 102 4.61 6.26 -15.12
C VAL A 102 5.09 5.45 -16.33
N GLY A 103 5.22 6.06 -17.53
CA GLY A 103 5.71 5.35 -18.72
C GLY A 103 4.86 4.15 -19.16
N LEU A 104 3.61 4.05 -18.70
CA LEU A 104 2.69 2.95 -18.97
C LEU A 104 1.87 3.27 -20.23
N THR A 105 2.52 3.23 -21.40
CA THR A 105 1.84 3.44 -22.68
C THR A 105 1.44 2.09 -23.29
N SER A 106 0.12 1.87 -23.44
CA SER A 106 -0.43 0.71 -24.17
C SER A 106 -1.74 1.09 -24.84
N SER A 107 -1.95 0.57 -26.04
CA SER A 107 -3.20 0.71 -26.81
C SER A 107 -4.21 -0.41 -26.51
N ASP A 108 -3.79 -1.49 -25.85
CA ASP A 108 -4.66 -2.62 -25.49
C ASP A 108 -5.43 -2.31 -24.18
N PRO A 109 -6.78 -2.31 -24.21
CA PRO A 109 -7.62 -2.09 -23.03
C PRO A 109 -7.33 -3.07 -21.87
N LEU A 110 -6.97 -4.32 -22.15
CA LEU A 110 -6.67 -5.31 -21.11
C LEU A 110 -5.33 -5.02 -20.44
N ALA A 111 -4.29 -4.74 -21.23
CA ALA A 111 -2.99 -4.29 -20.71
C ALA A 111 -3.13 -3.02 -19.88
N VAL A 112 -3.94 -2.05 -20.35
CA VAL A 112 -4.27 -0.83 -19.63
C VAL A 112 -4.88 -1.13 -18.25
N LEU A 113 -5.86 -2.04 -18.18
CA LEU A 113 -6.49 -2.41 -16.91
C LEU A 113 -5.51 -3.12 -15.98
N ALA A 114 -4.72 -4.05 -16.52
CA ALA A 114 -3.72 -4.80 -15.76
C ALA A 114 -2.65 -3.88 -15.15
N LEU A 115 -2.19 -2.88 -15.91
CA LEU A 115 -1.19 -1.91 -15.47
C LEU A 115 -1.76 -0.89 -14.50
N SER A 116 -2.96 -0.35 -14.76
CA SER A 116 -3.56 0.68 -13.92
C SER A 116 -4.14 0.14 -12.61
N VAL A 117 -4.64 -1.10 -12.58
CA VAL A 117 -5.33 -1.68 -11.41
C VAL A 117 -4.63 -2.93 -10.88
N GLY A 118 -4.21 -3.83 -11.76
CA GLY A 118 -3.55 -5.08 -11.37
C GLY A 118 -2.22 -4.86 -10.65
N LEU A 119 -1.38 -3.97 -11.15
CA LEU A 119 -0.08 -3.67 -10.53
C LEU A 119 -0.22 -3.04 -9.13
N PRO A 120 -1.09 -2.02 -8.91
CA PRO A 120 -1.37 -1.54 -7.55
C PRO A 120 -1.95 -2.60 -6.62
N LEU A 121 -2.87 -3.44 -7.11
CA LEU A 121 -3.44 -4.53 -6.29
C LEU A 121 -2.37 -5.55 -5.90
N GLY A 122 -1.56 -6.01 -6.85
CA GLY A 122 -0.47 -6.94 -6.59
C GLY A 122 0.55 -6.37 -5.61
N GLY A 123 0.96 -5.12 -5.81
CA GLY A 123 1.85 -4.42 -4.88
C GLY A 123 1.24 -4.28 -3.48
N ALA A 124 -0.03 -3.94 -3.38
CA ALA A 124 -0.74 -3.85 -2.10
C ALA A 124 -0.76 -5.17 -1.34
N VAL A 125 -1.05 -6.28 -2.03
CA VAL A 125 -1.03 -7.61 -1.42
C VAL A 125 0.39 -7.97 -0.97
N ILE A 126 1.41 -7.81 -1.81
CA ILE A 126 2.77 -8.22 -1.49
C ILE A 126 3.39 -7.33 -0.42
N ILE A 127 3.49 -6.02 -0.69
CA ILE A 127 4.15 -5.05 0.18
C ILE A 127 3.31 -4.81 1.43
N GLY A 128 1.99 -4.67 1.29
CA GLY A 128 1.10 -4.41 2.42
C GLY A 128 1.04 -5.59 3.39
N THR A 129 1.05 -6.84 2.89
CA THR A 129 1.14 -8.02 3.76
C THR A 129 2.52 -8.12 4.42
N SER A 130 3.60 -7.89 3.68
CA SER A 130 4.96 -7.93 4.22
C SER A 130 5.14 -6.89 5.34
N GLY A 131 4.74 -5.64 5.08
CA GLY A 131 4.75 -4.58 6.10
C GLY A 131 3.88 -4.95 7.30
N HIS A 132 2.67 -5.47 7.07
CA HIS A 132 1.79 -5.91 8.15
C HIS A 132 2.45 -6.97 9.05
N LEU A 133 3.03 -8.01 8.46
CA LEU A 133 3.71 -9.08 9.19
C LEU A 133 4.91 -8.56 9.98
N VAL A 134 5.72 -7.67 9.39
CA VAL A 134 6.84 -7.02 10.08
C VAL A 134 6.35 -6.22 11.27
N GLY A 135 5.33 -5.38 11.09
CA GLY A 135 4.80 -4.53 12.16
C GLY A 135 4.18 -5.33 13.32
N VAL A 136 3.42 -6.38 12.99
CA VAL A 136 2.86 -7.28 14.01
C VAL A 136 3.97 -8.06 14.71
N GLY A 137 4.91 -8.63 13.96
CA GLY A 137 6.02 -9.42 14.49
C GLY A 137 6.90 -8.62 15.45
N LEU A 138 7.31 -7.40 15.07
CA LEU A 138 8.10 -6.51 15.93
C LEU A 138 7.40 -6.21 17.25
N ARG A 139 6.08 -5.96 17.22
CA ARG A 139 5.31 -5.71 18.44
C ARG A 139 5.25 -6.91 19.35
N VAL A 140 5.14 -8.12 18.80
CA VAL A 140 5.14 -9.36 19.59
C VAL A 140 6.51 -9.55 20.24
N LEU A 141 7.59 -9.38 19.49
CA LEU A 141 8.96 -9.53 19.97
C LEU A 141 9.29 -8.53 21.10
N ILE A 142 8.97 -7.25 20.92
CA ILE A 142 9.21 -6.21 21.94
C ILE A 142 8.43 -6.49 23.22
N ARG A 143 7.19 -6.97 23.10
CA ARG A 143 6.39 -7.32 24.28
C ARG A 143 6.91 -8.54 25.01
N ALA A 144 7.42 -9.54 24.30
CA ALA A 144 8.04 -10.71 24.91
C ALA A 144 9.29 -10.30 25.69
N ALA A 145 10.16 -9.48 25.08
CA ALA A 145 11.40 -9.02 25.71
C ALA A 145 11.20 -8.08 26.91
N ALA A 146 10.01 -7.52 27.11
CA ALA A 146 9.71 -6.63 28.23
C ALA A 146 9.17 -7.37 29.47
N VAL A 147 8.96 -8.69 29.37
CA VAL A 147 8.47 -9.54 30.46
C VAL A 147 9.62 -10.32 31.11
N ASP A 148 10.79 -10.37 30.46
CA ASP A 148 12.05 -10.94 30.97
C ASP A 148 12.89 -9.87 31.70
#